data_AF-A0A7R8WLV9-F1
#
_entry.id   AF-A0A7R8WLV9-F1
#
_cell.length_a   1.000
_cell.length_b   1.000
_cell.length_c   1.000
_cell.angle_alpha   90.00
_cell.angle_beta   90.00
_cell.angle_gamma   90.00
#
_symmetry.space_group_name_H-M   'P 1'
#
loop_
_entity.id
_entity.type
_entity.pdbx_description
1 polymer ?
#
loop_
_entity_poly.entity_id
_entity_poly.type
_entity_poly.pdbx_seq_one_letter_code
_entity_poly.pdbx_strand_id
1 'polypeptide(L)'
;MEWTSSSPFVLSANLHGGSVVASYPYDDSDPKLNRTSVYSKSPDDLFFRDLATGYASRNPLMGSGNPHCPDKETFPGGVTNGADWYDVSGSMQDWNYVFTNTFEVTFELSCCKFPLASQLPLEWQRNRASMLWFTGQVHRGAKGVVKDNETLKPIHGAKVKIVGNTHHVVTSKRGEYWRLLMPGNYSLVVEADGYETSPMLNFTVGEDLDPKWLDVNLSRSLKPSKSEGIAWVPRKLPVQNLTDSVPDLSKNSASSEAGVPALDFVHHNYSSMQSWLQSACAARPEICALRSVGKSVEERELWTVLITGNIKGSQVGKPEVCYIANMHGDEAVGLELMLHLIRKFLLGYGKVDRVTKLLDETRIYIMPSMNPDGHEHAYEEYQRLRTSSLPRSDPTQTVPYDPIPSKPSIFYLPPVHQGISGFVLDEATGSPIVSGASEDDQKRDIRIYVEGNDRSVGVSKAGEYFRLLLPGSYVIWAEDHTS
;
A
#
# COMPACT_ATOMS: atom_id res chain seq x y z
N MET A 1 -5.21 -5.48 3.34
CA MET A 1 -5.87 -5.06 4.59
C MET A 1 -5.23 -5.66 5.84
N GLU A 2 -5.26 -6.98 6.06
CA GLU A 2 -4.68 -7.58 7.30
C GLU A 2 -3.18 -7.30 7.46
N TRP A 3 -2.40 -7.39 6.37
CA TRP A 3 -0.98 -7.10 6.41
C TRP A 3 -0.67 -5.63 6.75
N THR A 4 -1.38 -4.70 6.11
CA THR A 4 -1.18 -3.26 6.28
C THR A 4 -1.73 -2.75 7.61
N SER A 5 -2.74 -3.39 8.21
CA SER A 5 -3.24 -3.04 9.56
C SER A 5 -2.39 -3.63 10.69
N SER A 6 -1.67 -4.72 10.43
CA SER A 6 -0.81 -5.38 11.43
C SER A 6 0.63 -4.86 11.46
N SER A 7 1.04 -4.10 10.45
CA SER A 7 2.39 -3.54 10.31
C SER A 7 2.35 -2.02 10.49
N PRO A 8 3.29 -1.41 11.24
CA PRO A 8 3.33 0.04 11.45
C PRO A 8 3.97 0.76 10.24
N PHE A 9 3.42 0.55 9.05
CA PHE A 9 3.84 1.29 7.86
C PHE A 9 3.60 2.78 8.05
N VAL A 10 4.58 3.57 7.61
CA VAL A 10 4.56 5.03 7.70
C VAL A 10 4.31 5.63 6.32
N LEU A 11 4.97 5.07 5.31
CA LEU A 11 4.88 5.52 3.92
C LEU A 11 4.69 4.30 3.01
N SER A 12 3.83 4.42 2.01
CA SER A 12 3.58 3.36 1.03
C SER A 12 3.49 3.91 -0.38
N ALA A 13 3.82 3.07 -1.35
CA ALA A 13 3.61 3.33 -2.76
C ALA A 13 2.92 2.12 -3.38
N ASN A 14 1.78 2.34 -4.03
CA ASN A 14 1.18 1.35 -4.91
C ASN A 14 1.51 1.69 -6.38
N LEU A 15 1.92 0.69 -7.16
CA LEU A 15 2.49 0.88 -8.49
C LEU A 15 1.57 0.28 -9.55
N HIS A 16 1.19 1.11 -10.51
CA HIS A 16 0.22 0.82 -11.56
C HIS A 16 0.76 1.08 -12.96
N GLY A 17 -0.01 0.67 -13.95
CA GLY A 17 0.18 1.03 -15.35
C GLY A 17 -1.16 1.27 -16.05
N GLY A 18 -1.12 2.04 -17.13
CA GLY A 18 -2.30 2.49 -17.87
C GLY A 18 -2.24 3.99 -18.15
N SER A 19 -1.62 4.75 -17.25
CA SER A 19 -1.28 6.17 -17.47
C SER A 19 0.17 6.46 -17.04
N VAL A 20 0.55 7.74 -16.97
CA VAL A 20 1.82 8.17 -16.38
C VAL A 20 1.62 9.44 -15.55
N VAL A 21 1.36 9.25 -14.26
CA VAL A 21 1.03 10.31 -13.29
C VAL A 21 1.26 9.81 -11.87
N ALA A 22 1.60 10.71 -10.95
CA ALA A 22 1.52 10.44 -9.52
C ALA A 22 0.17 10.94 -8.99
N SER A 23 -0.72 10.00 -8.65
CA SER A 23 -2.04 10.28 -8.08
C SER A 23 -1.96 10.24 -6.55
N TYR A 24 -2.58 11.21 -5.88
CA TYR A 24 -2.55 11.32 -4.41
C TYR A 24 -3.93 11.54 -3.78
N PRO A 25 -4.11 11.19 -2.49
CA PRO A 25 -5.41 11.21 -1.82
C PRO A 25 -6.14 12.57 -1.82
N TYR A 26 -7.47 12.57 -1.76
CA TYR A 26 -8.34 11.38 -1.81
C TYR A 26 -8.65 10.93 -3.24
N ASP A 27 -9.02 9.66 -3.41
CA ASP A 27 -9.41 9.04 -4.68
C ASP A 27 -10.89 9.17 -5.01
N ASP A 28 -11.77 9.49 -4.05
CA ASP A 28 -13.17 9.80 -4.33
C ASP A 28 -13.63 11.18 -3.82
N SER A 29 -14.62 11.71 -4.53
CA SER A 29 -15.23 13.01 -4.25
C SER A 29 -16.14 12.92 -3.03
N ASP A 30 -16.22 13.99 -2.21
CA ASP A 30 -17.15 14.02 -1.07
C ASP A 30 -18.59 13.80 -1.55
N PRO A 31 -19.28 12.72 -1.12
CA PRO A 31 -20.63 12.41 -1.56
C PRO A 31 -21.63 13.55 -1.36
N LYS A 32 -21.36 14.47 -0.42
CA LYS A 32 -22.21 15.66 -0.16
C LYS A 32 -22.17 16.69 -1.28
N LEU A 33 -21.17 16.66 -2.16
CA LEU A 33 -21.03 17.61 -3.26
C LEU A 33 -21.96 17.29 -4.43
N ASN A 34 -22.58 16.09 -4.47
CA ASN A 34 -23.40 15.60 -5.59
C ASN A 34 -22.71 15.79 -6.95
N ARG A 35 -21.38 15.67 -6.96
CA ARG A 35 -20.51 15.78 -8.14
C ARG A 35 -19.37 14.79 -7.98
N THR A 36 -18.98 14.18 -9.08
CA THR A 36 -17.83 13.29 -9.19
C THR A 36 -16.71 14.01 -9.92
N SER A 37 -15.51 13.45 -9.89
CA SER A 37 -14.35 14.00 -10.59
C SER A 37 -13.99 15.41 -10.11
N VAL A 38 -14.00 15.63 -8.79
CA VAL A 38 -13.67 16.91 -8.18
C VAL A 38 -12.59 16.77 -7.11
N TYR A 39 -11.69 17.75 -7.07
CA TYR A 39 -10.64 17.84 -6.07
C TYR A 39 -11.13 17.53 -4.64
N SER A 40 -10.62 16.43 -4.07
CA SER A 40 -10.99 15.92 -2.76
C SER A 40 -9.81 16.04 -1.79
N LYS A 41 -9.81 17.14 -1.04
CA LYS A 41 -8.67 17.54 -0.21
C LYS A 41 -8.53 16.71 1.07
N SER A 42 -7.37 16.07 1.26
CA SER A 42 -7.03 15.43 2.52
C SER A 42 -6.49 16.41 3.59
N PRO A 43 -6.56 16.06 4.89
CA PRO A 43 -5.95 16.89 5.94
C PRO A 43 -4.44 17.12 5.78
N ASP A 44 -3.75 16.21 5.09
CA ASP A 44 -2.31 16.26 4.81
C ASP A 44 -1.99 16.54 3.33
N ASP A 45 -2.93 17.15 2.60
CA ASP A 45 -2.89 17.46 1.17
C ASP A 45 -1.57 18.08 0.67
N LEU A 46 -1.02 19.04 1.42
CA LEU A 46 0.24 19.69 1.05
C LEU A 46 1.42 18.71 1.05
N PHE A 47 1.45 17.77 2.00
CA PHE A 47 2.50 16.77 2.08
C PHE A 47 2.35 15.72 0.98
N PHE A 48 1.12 15.26 0.72
CA PHE A 48 0.82 14.33 -0.38
C PHE A 48 1.19 14.90 -1.75
N ARG A 49 0.80 16.16 -2.01
CA ARG A 49 1.15 16.83 -3.26
C ARG A 49 2.67 17.01 -3.42
N ASP A 50 3.38 17.29 -2.33
CA ASP A 50 4.86 17.37 -2.34
C ASP A 50 5.51 16.01 -2.63
N LEU A 51 5.01 14.92 -2.03
CA LEU A 51 5.45 13.55 -2.35
C LEU A 51 5.25 13.21 -3.82
N ALA A 52 4.04 13.43 -4.35
CA ALA A 52 3.71 13.18 -5.74
C ALA A 52 4.60 13.99 -6.68
N THR A 53 4.74 15.30 -6.41
CA THR A 53 5.57 16.22 -7.22
C THR A 53 7.05 15.82 -7.20
N GLY A 54 7.57 15.42 -6.04
CA GLY A 54 8.96 15.01 -5.92
C GLY A 54 9.27 13.68 -6.62
N TYR A 55 8.31 12.75 -6.67
CA TYR A 55 8.44 11.55 -7.50
C TYR A 55 8.38 11.90 -8.99
N ALA A 56 7.35 12.64 -9.41
CA ALA A 56 7.08 12.99 -10.80
C ALA A 56 8.22 13.80 -11.43
N SER A 57 8.71 14.82 -10.74
CA SER A 57 9.83 15.67 -11.22
C SER A 57 11.14 14.92 -11.45
N ARG A 58 11.30 13.71 -10.90
CA ARG A 58 12.49 12.85 -11.07
C ARG A 58 12.29 11.76 -12.12
N ASN A 59 11.06 11.55 -12.58
CA ASN A 59 10.75 10.70 -13.72
C ASN A 59 10.61 11.60 -14.97
N PRO A 60 11.50 11.49 -15.98
CA PRO A 60 11.48 12.39 -17.14
C PRO A 60 10.18 12.37 -17.96
N LEU A 61 9.47 11.24 -17.99
CA LEU A 61 8.21 11.13 -18.73
C LEU A 61 7.06 11.69 -17.89
N MET A 62 6.94 11.26 -16.63
CA MET A 62 5.90 11.72 -15.72
C MET A 62 5.96 13.23 -15.49
N GLY A 63 7.15 13.76 -15.14
CA GLY A 63 7.37 15.19 -14.89
C GLY A 63 7.16 16.09 -16.11
N SER A 64 7.06 15.53 -17.32
CA SER A 64 6.66 16.30 -18.50
C SER A 64 5.19 16.74 -18.45
N GLY A 65 4.36 16.02 -17.68
CA GLY A 65 2.92 16.21 -17.60
C GLY A 65 2.15 15.89 -18.88
N ASN A 66 2.82 15.42 -19.93
CA ASN A 66 2.21 15.01 -21.18
C ASN A 66 2.90 13.72 -21.66
N PRO A 67 2.50 12.55 -21.12
CA PRO A 67 3.13 11.29 -21.45
C PRO A 67 2.77 10.76 -22.84
N HIS A 68 1.84 11.41 -23.54
CA HIS A 68 1.33 11.00 -24.85
C HIS A 68 0.77 9.55 -24.84
N CYS A 69 0.07 9.18 -23.77
CA CYS A 69 -0.70 7.93 -23.73
C CYS A 69 -1.84 7.96 -24.77
N PRO A 70 -2.38 6.81 -25.20
CA PRO A 70 -3.45 6.73 -26.20
C PRO A 70 -4.66 7.63 -25.90
N ASP A 71 -5.03 7.75 -24.62
CA ASP A 71 -6.17 8.56 -24.15
C ASP A 71 -5.88 10.07 -24.09
N LYS A 72 -4.65 10.48 -24.48
CA LYS A 72 -4.20 11.89 -24.57
C LYS A 72 -4.34 12.69 -23.29
N GLU A 73 -4.29 12.01 -22.14
CA GLU A 73 -4.32 12.64 -20.83
C GLU A 73 -3.10 13.55 -20.60
N THR A 74 -3.31 14.66 -19.91
CA THR A 74 -2.25 15.58 -19.50
C THR A 74 -2.43 15.96 -18.04
N PHE A 75 -1.35 15.86 -17.27
CA PHE A 75 -1.33 16.15 -15.84
C PHE A 75 -0.25 17.20 -15.57
N PRO A 76 -0.58 18.49 -15.36
CA PRO A 76 0.42 19.52 -15.13
C PRO A 76 1.40 19.14 -14.01
N GLY A 77 2.70 19.08 -14.33
CA GLY A 77 3.75 18.65 -13.38
C GLY A 77 3.81 17.15 -13.10
N GLY A 78 3.01 16.34 -13.79
CA GLY A 78 2.96 14.88 -13.66
C GLY A 78 2.22 14.39 -12.41
N VAL A 79 1.33 15.21 -11.85
CA VAL A 79 0.62 14.92 -10.60
C VAL A 79 -0.87 15.17 -10.73
N THR A 80 -1.67 14.45 -9.95
CA THR A 80 -3.11 14.70 -9.83
C THR A 80 -3.60 14.33 -8.43
N ASN A 81 -4.66 15.01 -7.96
CA ASN A 81 -5.49 14.45 -6.91
C ASN A 81 -6.33 13.32 -7.54
N GLY A 82 -6.51 12.20 -6.83
CA GLY A 82 -7.18 11.03 -7.37
C GLY A 82 -8.61 11.33 -7.80
N ALA A 83 -9.41 11.87 -6.89
CA ALA A 83 -10.78 12.27 -7.16
C ALA A 83 -10.88 13.33 -8.28
N ASP A 84 -9.95 14.27 -8.38
CA ASP A 84 -9.95 15.28 -9.46
C ASP A 84 -9.70 14.67 -10.85
N TRP A 85 -9.03 13.52 -10.92
CA TRP A 85 -8.85 12.76 -12.15
C TRP A 85 -10.11 11.95 -12.47
N TYR A 86 -10.48 11.02 -11.59
CA TYR A 86 -11.76 10.30 -11.60
C TYR A 86 -12.00 9.61 -10.24
N ASP A 87 -13.26 9.43 -9.87
CA ASP A 87 -13.61 8.86 -8.58
C ASP A 87 -13.33 7.34 -8.53
N VAL A 88 -12.64 6.90 -7.48
CA VAL A 88 -12.39 5.48 -7.14
C VAL A 88 -12.75 5.23 -5.69
N SER A 89 -14.02 4.90 -5.44
CA SER A 89 -14.46 4.53 -4.09
C SER A 89 -13.92 3.17 -3.67
N GLY A 90 -13.47 3.07 -2.41
CA GLY A 90 -12.91 1.84 -1.85
C GLY A 90 -11.46 1.57 -2.26
N SER A 91 -10.71 2.58 -2.69
CA SER A 91 -9.31 2.43 -3.09
C SER A 91 -8.41 1.99 -1.91
N MET A 92 -7.33 1.28 -2.25
CA MET A 92 -6.30 0.89 -1.27
C MET A 92 -5.55 2.10 -0.72
N GLN A 93 -5.33 3.11 -1.56
CA GLN A 93 -4.63 4.33 -1.18
C GLN A 93 -5.37 5.07 -0.04
N ASP A 94 -6.67 5.29 -0.20
CA ASP A 94 -7.48 5.97 0.80
C ASP A 94 -7.70 5.10 2.04
N TRP A 95 -7.85 3.78 1.86
CA TRP A 95 -7.91 2.85 2.99
C TRP A 95 -6.68 2.97 3.89
N ASN A 96 -5.48 3.04 3.31
CA ASN A 96 -4.23 3.13 4.06
C ASN A 96 -4.19 4.40 4.92
N TYR A 97 -4.57 5.54 4.35
CA TYR A 97 -4.54 6.82 5.05
C TYR A 97 -5.67 6.97 6.08
N VAL A 98 -6.85 6.40 5.83
CA VAL A 98 -8.00 6.53 6.74
C VAL A 98 -7.96 5.53 7.90
N PHE A 99 -7.54 4.28 7.65
CA PHE A 99 -7.64 3.20 8.63
C PHE A 99 -6.31 2.79 9.26
N THR A 100 -5.19 3.33 8.78
CA THR A 100 -3.86 3.09 9.36
C THR A 100 -3.10 4.41 9.54
N ASN A 101 -1.80 4.34 9.88
CA ASN A 101 -0.93 5.51 9.91
C ASN A 101 -0.25 5.79 8.56
N THR A 102 -0.52 4.97 7.55
CA THR A 102 0.28 4.89 6.32
C THR A 102 -0.13 5.96 5.32
N PHE A 103 0.85 6.71 4.85
CA PHE A 103 0.67 7.65 3.74
C PHE A 103 0.96 6.90 2.44
N GLU A 104 -0.08 6.57 1.68
CA GLU A 104 0.08 5.90 0.39
C GLU A 104 -0.12 6.86 -0.78
N VAL A 105 0.67 6.67 -1.85
CA VAL A 105 0.55 7.38 -3.12
C VAL A 105 0.53 6.35 -4.24
N THR A 106 -0.37 6.53 -5.20
CA THR A 106 -0.50 5.72 -6.41
C THR A 106 0.40 6.27 -7.51
N PHE A 107 1.29 5.44 -8.06
CA PHE A 107 2.16 5.82 -9.17
C PHE A 107 1.82 5.02 -10.42
N GLU A 108 1.28 5.71 -11.42
CA GLU A 108 1.07 5.20 -12.78
C GLU A 108 2.40 5.32 -13.55
N LEU A 109 3.01 4.19 -13.89
CA LEU A 109 4.41 4.17 -14.34
C LEU A 109 4.56 4.20 -15.86
N SER A 110 3.57 3.69 -16.59
CA SER A 110 3.65 3.46 -18.04
C SER A 110 2.27 3.43 -18.69
N CYS A 111 2.12 4.08 -19.84
CA CYS A 111 0.87 4.02 -20.62
C CYS A 111 0.50 2.58 -21.02
N CYS A 112 1.49 1.79 -21.43
CA CYS A 112 1.27 0.37 -21.72
C CYS A 112 1.37 -0.42 -20.41
N LYS A 113 0.31 -1.15 -20.05
CA LYS A 113 0.26 -2.00 -18.85
C LYS A 113 1.29 -3.14 -18.91
N PHE A 114 1.40 -3.77 -20.08
CA PHE A 114 2.28 -4.91 -20.35
C PHE A 114 3.19 -4.64 -21.57
N PRO A 115 4.21 -3.75 -21.44
CA PRO A 115 5.07 -3.38 -22.55
C PRO A 115 5.96 -4.53 -23.01
N LEU A 116 6.65 -4.36 -24.14
CA LEU A 116 7.69 -5.30 -24.53
C LEU A 116 8.81 -5.34 -23.49
N ALA A 117 9.37 -6.54 -23.24
CA ALA A 117 10.52 -6.70 -22.33
C ALA A 117 11.70 -5.77 -22.67
N SER A 118 11.90 -5.44 -23.96
CA SER A 118 12.93 -4.50 -24.42
C SER A 118 12.74 -3.05 -23.93
N GLN A 119 11.55 -2.69 -23.42
CA GLN A 119 11.25 -1.37 -22.86
C GLN A 119 11.50 -1.30 -21.35
N LEU A 120 11.55 -2.43 -20.64
CA LEU A 120 11.80 -2.47 -19.19
C LEU A 120 13.10 -1.77 -18.73
N PRO A 121 14.24 -1.83 -19.47
CA PRO A 121 15.43 -1.08 -19.09
C PRO A 121 15.20 0.44 -19.05
N LEU A 122 14.39 0.96 -19.97
CA LEU A 122 14.03 2.38 -20.04
C LEU A 122 13.11 2.75 -18.87
N GLU A 123 12.12 1.92 -18.56
CA GLU A 123 11.22 2.16 -17.42
C GLU A 123 11.97 2.15 -16.09
N TRP A 124 12.94 1.24 -15.93
CA TRP A 124 13.83 1.26 -14.77
C TRP A 124 14.67 2.54 -14.71
N GLN A 125 15.25 2.95 -15.84
CA GLN A 125 16.05 4.18 -15.90
C GLN A 125 15.24 5.41 -15.49
N ARG A 126 13.97 5.50 -15.90
CA ARG A 126 13.05 6.60 -15.57
C ARG A 126 12.68 6.64 -14.09
N ASN A 127 12.45 5.48 -13.47
CA ASN A 127 11.84 5.42 -12.14
C ASN A 127 12.82 5.21 -10.98
N ARG A 128 14.02 4.64 -11.22
CA ARG A 128 14.97 4.28 -10.14
C ARG A 128 15.35 5.45 -9.21
N ALA A 129 15.43 6.67 -9.75
CA ALA A 129 15.77 7.86 -8.97
C ALA A 129 14.58 8.33 -8.14
N SER A 130 13.37 8.30 -8.72
CA SER A 130 12.11 8.64 -8.05
C SER A 130 11.83 7.69 -6.87
N MET A 131 11.96 6.37 -7.08
CA MET A 131 11.76 5.37 -6.02
C MET A 131 12.74 5.58 -4.85
N LEU A 132 14.04 5.72 -5.12
CA LEU A 132 15.03 5.99 -4.06
C LEU A 132 14.83 7.33 -3.34
N TRP A 133 14.27 8.33 -4.02
CA TRP A 133 13.93 9.60 -3.40
C TRP A 133 12.70 9.45 -2.50
N PHE A 134 11.66 8.78 -3.00
CA PHE A 134 10.41 8.52 -2.28
C PHE A 134 10.65 7.74 -0.99
N THR A 135 11.43 6.65 -1.03
CA THR A 135 11.75 5.87 0.17
C THR A 135 12.41 6.73 1.26
N GLY A 136 13.19 7.75 0.88
CA GLY A 136 13.83 8.67 1.83
C GLY A 136 12.86 9.63 2.52
N GLN A 137 11.67 9.87 1.94
CA GLN A 137 10.70 10.83 2.49
C GLN A 137 10.06 10.37 3.80
N VAL A 138 10.20 9.09 4.14
CA VAL A 138 9.76 8.53 5.42
C VAL A 138 10.48 9.17 6.63
N HIS A 139 11.61 9.85 6.39
CA HIS A 139 12.42 10.54 7.40
C HIS A 139 12.10 12.04 7.53
N ARG A 140 10.85 12.43 7.28
CA ARG A 140 10.39 13.82 7.47
C ARG A 140 9.44 13.94 8.65
N GLY A 141 9.28 15.16 9.17
CA GLY A 141 8.35 15.49 10.23
C GLY A 141 8.89 15.17 11.63
N ALA A 142 8.14 14.40 12.42
CA ALA A 142 8.48 14.07 13.80
C ALA A 142 8.28 12.59 14.11
N LYS A 143 9.02 12.07 15.08
CA LYS A 143 8.87 10.70 15.60
C LYS A 143 9.20 10.64 17.07
N GLY A 144 8.83 9.56 17.75
CA GLY A 144 9.21 9.36 19.14
C GLY A 144 8.51 8.17 19.77
N VAL A 145 8.63 8.05 21.09
CA VAL A 145 7.97 7.00 21.87
C VAL A 145 7.08 7.61 22.95
N VAL A 146 5.84 7.13 23.03
CA VAL A 146 4.90 7.46 24.10
C VAL A 146 4.99 6.41 25.19
N LYS A 147 5.20 6.85 26.43
CA LYS A 147 5.40 5.98 27.60
C LYS A 147 4.52 6.42 28.76
N ASP A 148 4.22 5.48 29.64
CA ASP A 148 3.64 5.74 30.94
C ASP A 148 4.70 6.42 31.83
N ASN A 149 4.34 7.53 32.47
CA ASN A 149 5.30 8.37 33.20
C ASN A 149 5.91 7.69 34.44
N GLU A 150 5.17 6.76 35.06
CA GLU A 150 5.63 6.08 36.28
C GLU A 150 6.40 4.80 35.96
N THR A 151 5.86 3.99 35.06
CA THR A 151 6.41 2.67 34.73
C THR A 151 7.43 2.70 33.59
N LEU A 152 7.49 3.80 32.85
CA LEU A 152 8.28 3.97 31.62
C LEU A 152 7.98 2.93 30.52
N LYS A 153 6.89 2.19 30.66
CA LYS A 153 6.44 1.20 29.67
C LYS A 153 5.82 1.91 28.48
N PRO A 154 6.01 1.37 27.25
CA PRO A 154 5.39 1.94 26.06
C PRO A 154 3.86 1.87 26.14
N ILE A 155 3.19 2.91 25.65
CA ILE A 155 1.73 2.96 25.53
C ILE A 155 1.37 2.69 24.08
N HIS A 156 0.63 1.61 23.83
CA HIS A 156 0.09 1.26 22.51
C HIS A 156 -1.24 1.97 22.27
N GLY A 157 -1.49 2.43 21.04
CA GLY A 157 -2.77 3.01 20.65
C GLY A 157 -3.01 4.45 21.13
N ALA A 158 -2.01 5.10 21.75
CA ALA A 158 -2.07 6.53 22.02
C ALA A 158 -2.18 7.33 20.70
N LYS A 159 -3.09 8.29 20.66
CA LYS A 159 -3.35 9.20 19.54
C LYS A 159 -2.40 10.38 19.60
N VAL A 160 -1.60 10.56 18.57
CA VAL A 160 -0.66 11.67 18.40
C VAL A 160 -1.25 12.66 17.40
N LYS A 161 -1.64 13.84 17.89
CA LYS A 161 -2.37 14.87 17.14
C LYS A 161 -1.49 16.08 16.89
N ILE A 162 -1.54 16.60 15.67
CA ILE A 162 -1.00 17.93 15.34
C ILE A 162 -2.14 18.94 15.48
N VAL A 163 -1.92 19.99 16.27
CA VAL A 163 -2.93 21.02 16.50
C VAL A 163 -3.32 21.67 15.17
N GLY A 164 -4.63 21.70 14.88
CA GLY A 164 -5.17 22.25 13.63
C GLY A 164 -5.22 21.26 12.46
N ASN A 165 -4.70 20.04 12.62
CA ASN A 165 -4.86 18.96 11.65
C ASN A 165 -5.90 17.95 12.16
N THR A 166 -6.86 17.60 11.32
CA THR A 166 -7.96 16.68 11.70
C THR A 166 -7.54 15.21 11.65
N HIS A 167 -6.46 14.88 10.95
CA HIS A 167 -5.89 13.55 10.91
C HIS A 167 -4.83 13.36 12.00
N HIS A 168 -4.82 12.18 12.63
CA HIS A 168 -3.92 11.82 13.72
C HIS A 168 -3.32 10.43 13.47
N VAL A 169 -2.15 10.18 14.05
CA VAL A 169 -1.52 8.85 14.00
C VAL A 169 -1.63 8.16 15.36
N VAL A 170 -1.57 6.84 15.38
CA VAL A 170 -1.61 6.03 16.60
C VAL A 170 -0.27 5.33 16.86
N THR A 171 0.06 5.15 18.13
CA THR A 171 1.34 4.53 18.53
C THR A 171 1.35 3.00 18.33
N SER A 172 2.51 2.48 17.92
CA SER A 172 2.79 1.05 17.72
C SER A 172 2.78 0.28 19.04
N LYS A 173 2.86 -1.06 18.99
CA LYS A 173 2.98 -1.91 20.19
C LYS A 173 4.20 -1.58 21.06
N ARG A 174 5.20 -0.90 20.49
CA ARG A 174 6.39 -0.41 21.19
C ARG A 174 6.27 1.06 21.60
N GLY A 175 5.08 1.65 21.50
CA GLY A 175 4.78 3.04 21.82
C GLY A 175 5.30 4.04 20.79
N GLU A 176 5.79 3.57 19.64
CA GLU A 176 6.41 4.42 18.63
C GLU A 176 5.36 5.15 17.80
N TYR A 177 5.66 6.36 17.39
CA TYR A 177 4.91 7.05 16.35
C TYR A 177 5.85 7.72 15.35
N TRP A 178 5.33 7.91 14.14
CA TRP A 178 5.94 8.70 13.09
C TRP A 178 4.85 9.58 12.50
N ARG A 179 5.11 10.88 12.44
CA ARG A 179 4.19 11.88 11.91
C ARG A 179 4.90 12.65 10.81
N LEU A 180 4.60 12.29 9.57
CA LEU A 180 5.12 12.96 8.39
C LEU A 180 4.53 14.38 8.29
N LEU A 181 5.39 15.37 8.11
CA LEU A 181 5.02 16.78 8.06
C LEU A 181 5.93 17.52 7.09
N MET A 182 5.40 18.60 6.50
CA MET A 182 6.20 19.58 5.78
C MET A 182 7.12 20.35 6.75
N PRO A 183 8.17 21.02 6.24
CA PRO A 183 8.94 21.99 7.02
C PRO A 183 8.01 23.07 7.58
N GLY A 184 8.18 23.42 8.85
CA GLY A 184 7.29 24.37 9.53
C GLY A 184 7.29 24.25 11.05
N ASN A 185 6.50 25.12 11.68
CA ASN A 185 6.31 25.14 13.14
C ASN A 185 4.99 24.45 13.51
N TYR A 186 5.05 23.54 14.46
CA TYR A 186 3.94 22.69 14.85
C TYR A 186 3.80 22.60 16.37
N SER A 187 2.61 22.20 16.78
CA SER A 187 2.28 21.86 18.16
C SER A 187 1.67 20.46 18.17
N LEU A 188 2.18 19.59 19.02
CA LEU A 188 1.74 18.20 19.17
C LEU A 188 1.08 17.97 20.52
N VAL A 189 0.01 17.18 20.53
CA VAL A 189 -0.71 16.73 21.72
C VAL A 189 -0.93 15.23 21.63
N VAL A 190 -0.73 14.52 22.74
CA VAL A 190 -0.93 13.07 22.83
C VAL A 190 -2.07 12.75 23.79
N GLU A 191 -2.96 11.87 23.36
CA GLU A 191 -4.07 11.35 24.16
C GLU A 191 -4.01 9.82 24.19
N ALA A 192 -4.30 9.22 25.33
CA ALA A 192 -4.42 7.77 25.46
C ALA A 192 -5.50 7.42 26.49
N ASP A 193 -6.22 6.32 26.26
CA ASP A 193 -7.27 5.86 27.17
C ASP A 193 -6.67 5.53 28.55
N GLY A 194 -7.27 6.09 29.61
CA GLY A 194 -6.75 5.93 30.98
C GLY A 194 -5.60 6.87 31.35
N TYR A 195 -5.21 7.80 30.48
CA TYR A 195 -4.18 8.81 30.74
C TYR A 195 -4.74 10.23 30.68
N GLU A 196 -4.06 11.16 31.34
CA GLU A 196 -4.27 12.58 31.12
C GLU A 196 -3.68 12.99 29.76
N THR A 197 -4.35 13.91 29.06
CA THR A 197 -3.84 14.49 27.81
C THR A 197 -2.50 15.20 28.07
N SER A 198 -1.53 15.01 27.18
CA SER A 198 -0.23 15.67 27.32
C SER A 198 -0.37 17.19 27.27
N PRO A 199 0.57 17.94 27.87
CA PRO A 199 0.77 19.34 27.51
C PRO A 199 1.03 19.48 26.01
N MET A 200 0.81 20.68 25.48
CA MET A 200 1.14 20.99 24.08
C MET A 200 2.66 21.08 23.92
N LEU A 201 3.23 20.28 23.01
CA LEU A 201 4.66 20.28 22.70
C LEU A 201 4.90 21.06 21.40
N ASN A 202 5.60 22.18 21.47
CA ASN A 202 5.94 22.99 20.31
C ASN A 202 7.29 22.54 19.72
N PHE A 203 7.36 22.42 18.39
CA PHE A 203 8.57 22.01 17.68
C PHE A 203 8.61 22.56 16.25
N THR A 204 9.79 22.52 15.65
CA THR A 204 10.04 22.92 14.26
C THR A 204 10.53 21.72 13.47
N VAL A 205 10.00 21.54 12.27
CA VAL A 205 10.46 20.57 11.27
C VAL A 205 11.31 21.33 10.24
N GLY A 206 12.52 20.84 10.00
CA GLY A 206 13.45 21.38 9.01
C GLY A 206 13.20 20.88 7.59
N GLU A 207 14.03 21.35 6.65
CA GLU A 207 14.06 20.91 5.24
C GLU A 207 14.82 19.59 5.04
N ASP A 208 15.63 19.21 6.01
CA ASP A 208 16.44 18.00 6.00
C ASP A 208 15.63 16.74 6.32
N LEU A 209 16.12 15.60 5.83
CA LEU A 209 15.57 14.27 6.13
C LEU A 209 16.04 13.79 7.52
N ASP A 210 15.73 14.58 8.54
CA ASP A 210 16.00 14.29 9.96
C ASP A 210 14.75 14.60 10.79
N PRO A 211 13.89 13.60 11.06
CA PRO A 211 12.63 13.84 11.73
C PRO A 211 12.86 14.18 13.20
N LYS A 212 12.17 15.19 13.71
CA LYS A 212 12.34 15.65 15.08
C LYS A 212 11.95 14.56 16.07
N TRP A 213 12.90 14.13 16.91
CA TRP A 213 12.63 13.17 17.99
C TRP A 213 11.94 13.83 19.19
N LEU A 214 10.76 13.32 19.57
CA LEU A 214 9.90 13.85 20.63
C LEU A 214 9.27 12.70 21.43
N ASP A 215 9.92 12.29 22.51
CA ASP A 215 9.33 11.34 23.48
C ASP A 215 8.26 12.05 24.32
N VAL A 216 7.19 11.33 24.66
CA VAL A 216 6.10 11.85 25.49
C VAL A 216 5.79 10.88 26.62
N ASN A 217 5.86 11.37 27.86
CA ASN A 217 5.45 10.61 29.04
C ASN A 217 4.06 11.07 29.48
N LEU A 218 3.12 10.12 29.61
CA LEU A 218 1.75 10.39 30.03
C LEU A 218 1.52 9.94 31.47
N SER A 219 0.88 10.79 32.25
CA SER A 219 0.41 10.47 33.61
C SER A 219 -0.94 9.79 33.56
N ARG A 220 -1.17 8.80 34.43
CA ARG A 220 -2.45 8.09 34.50
C ARG A 220 -3.56 9.01 34.98
N SER A 221 -4.73 8.89 34.37
CA SER A 221 -5.92 9.59 34.81
C SER A 221 -6.49 8.93 36.06
N LEU A 222 -6.84 9.73 37.06
CA LEU A 222 -7.55 9.27 38.26
C LEU A 222 -9.05 8.99 38.01
N LYS A 223 -9.54 9.24 36.78
CA LYS A 223 -10.93 8.97 36.39
C LYS A 223 -11.03 7.56 35.77
N PRO A 224 -12.03 6.74 36.15
CA PRO A 224 -12.11 5.35 35.71
C PRO A 224 -12.28 5.25 34.19
N SER A 225 -11.34 4.57 33.51
CA SER A 225 -11.44 4.21 32.09
C SER A 225 -12.33 2.98 31.93
N LYS A 226 -13.28 3.02 30.99
CA LYS A 226 -13.97 1.82 30.50
C LYS A 226 -13.00 1.07 29.58
N SER A 227 -12.44 -0.06 30.02
CA SER A 227 -11.56 -0.88 29.19
C SER A 227 -11.96 -2.36 29.25
N GLU A 228 -12.20 -2.96 28.09
CA GLU A 228 -12.06 -4.41 27.87
C GLU A 228 -10.77 -4.60 27.06
N GLY A 229 -9.89 -5.51 27.49
CA GLY A 229 -8.58 -5.74 26.86
C GLY A 229 -8.25 -7.21 26.76
N ILE A 230 -7.28 -7.56 25.91
CA ILE A 230 -6.49 -8.80 25.94
C ILE A 230 -5.08 -8.50 25.40
N ALA A 231 -4.05 -9.03 26.07
CA ALA A 231 -2.62 -8.84 25.78
C ALA A 231 -1.97 -10.07 25.12
N TRP A 232 -0.91 -9.85 24.32
CA TRP A 232 -0.09 -10.88 23.65
C TRP A 232 1.39 -10.83 24.10
N VAL A 233 2.08 -11.99 24.16
CA VAL A 233 3.45 -12.16 24.71
C VAL A 233 4.41 -12.75 23.66
N PRO A 234 5.64 -12.20 23.46
CA PRO A 234 6.65 -12.77 22.54
C PRO A 234 7.81 -13.51 23.25
N ARG A 235 8.48 -14.42 22.52
CA ARG A 235 9.69 -15.16 22.95
C ARG A 235 10.87 -14.90 21.97
N LYS A 236 12.09 -14.68 22.51
CA LYS A 236 13.36 -14.30 21.84
C LYS A 236 14.32 -15.50 21.65
N LEU A 237 15.24 -15.45 20.67
CA LEU A 237 16.61 -16.04 20.73
C LEU A 237 17.65 -15.26 19.86
N PRO A 238 18.98 -15.34 20.15
CA PRO A 238 19.97 -14.26 19.91
C PRO A 238 21.11 -14.55 18.88
N VAL A 239 22.05 -13.60 18.81
CA VAL A 239 22.98 -13.17 17.73
C VAL A 239 24.46 -13.57 17.98
N GLN A 240 25.34 -13.54 16.95
CA GLN A 240 26.77 -13.06 16.93
C GLN A 240 27.51 -13.49 15.62
N ASN A 241 28.73 -13.03 15.27
CA ASN A 241 29.30 -11.74 14.79
C ASN A 241 30.69 -12.05 14.14
N LEU A 242 31.31 -11.10 13.38
CA LEU A 242 32.75 -10.91 12.95
C LEU A 242 33.03 -10.98 11.42
N THR A 243 33.22 -9.85 10.68
CA THR A 243 34.45 -9.05 10.30
C THR A 243 35.39 -9.73 9.27
N ASP A 244 36.07 -9.15 8.28
CA ASP A 244 36.17 -7.85 7.55
C ASP A 244 37.01 -8.12 6.27
N SER A 245 36.69 -7.64 5.06
CA SER A 245 37.37 -6.56 4.31
C SER A 245 37.54 -6.93 2.80
N VAL A 246 37.60 -5.91 1.92
CA VAL A 246 37.19 -5.94 0.49
C VAL A 246 38.30 -5.39 -0.43
N PRO A 247 38.33 -5.75 -1.73
CA PRO A 247 38.32 -4.67 -2.72
C PRO A 247 37.45 -4.89 -3.98
N ASP A 248 36.77 -3.78 -4.31
CA ASP A 248 36.28 -3.21 -5.58
C ASP A 248 36.49 -3.96 -6.90
N LEU A 249 35.47 -3.95 -7.78
CA LEU A 249 35.64 -3.97 -9.25
C LEU A 249 34.32 -3.69 -9.99
N SER A 250 34.32 -2.56 -10.69
CA SER A 250 33.38 -2.19 -11.74
C SER A 250 33.66 -2.97 -13.04
N LYS A 251 32.63 -3.61 -13.63
CA LYS A 251 32.28 -3.62 -15.08
C LYS A 251 31.34 -4.78 -15.49
N ASN A 252 30.16 -4.39 -15.96
CA ASN A 252 29.28 -4.95 -16.99
C ASN A 252 29.53 -6.39 -17.53
N SER A 253 28.89 -7.34 -16.86
CA SER A 253 27.90 -8.30 -17.38
C SER A 253 27.00 -8.63 -16.18
N ALA A 254 25.72 -9.00 -16.33
CA ALA A 254 24.92 -9.44 -15.17
C ALA A 254 25.39 -10.85 -14.75
N SER A 255 26.63 -10.92 -14.27
CA SER A 255 27.15 -12.02 -13.49
C SER A 255 26.52 -11.96 -12.10
N SER A 256 26.50 -13.09 -11.42
CA SER A 256 26.21 -13.12 -9.98
C SER A 256 27.20 -12.19 -9.27
N GLU A 257 26.71 -11.13 -8.62
CA GLU A 257 27.56 -10.17 -7.92
C GLU A 257 27.28 -10.29 -6.41
N ALA A 258 28.33 -10.48 -5.61
CA ALA A 258 28.21 -10.71 -4.17
C ALA A 258 27.21 -11.83 -3.80
N GLY A 259 27.13 -12.88 -4.62
CA GLY A 259 26.21 -14.01 -4.45
C GLY A 259 24.76 -13.72 -4.88
N VAL A 260 24.38 -12.46 -5.12
CA VAL A 260 23.04 -12.12 -5.62
C VAL A 260 22.91 -12.58 -7.08
N PRO A 261 21.93 -13.44 -7.42
CA PRO A 261 21.76 -13.95 -8.78
C PRO A 261 21.54 -12.82 -9.77
N ALA A 262 21.99 -12.98 -11.02
CA ALA A 262 21.66 -12.10 -12.14
C ALA A 262 20.15 -11.86 -12.26
N LEU A 263 19.75 -10.71 -12.83
CA LEU A 263 18.35 -10.40 -13.11
C LEU A 263 18.31 -9.66 -14.44
N ASP A 264 17.75 -10.32 -15.45
CA ASP A 264 17.62 -9.77 -16.79
C ASP A 264 16.33 -8.97 -16.91
N PHE A 265 16.31 -8.00 -17.84
CA PHE A 265 15.11 -7.25 -18.17
C PHE A 265 14.18 -8.09 -19.06
N VAL A 266 13.48 -9.02 -18.43
CA VAL A 266 12.43 -9.87 -19.01
C VAL A 266 11.21 -9.82 -18.11
N HIS A 267 10.05 -10.25 -18.63
CA HIS A 267 8.90 -10.47 -17.77
C HIS A 267 9.06 -11.80 -17.04
N HIS A 268 8.86 -11.80 -15.73
CA HIS A 268 9.01 -12.95 -14.85
C HIS A 268 7.63 -13.48 -14.46
N ASN A 269 7.33 -14.73 -14.84
CA ASN A 269 6.21 -15.45 -14.27
C ASN A 269 6.43 -15.74 -12.78
N TYR A 270 5.39 -16.18 -12.09
CA TYR A 270 5.38 -16.45 -10.65
C TYR A 270 6.52 -17.36 -10.20
N SER A 271 6.74 -18.47 -10.89
CA SER A 271 7.77 -19.45 -10.54
C SER A 271 9.19 -18.88 -10.66
N SER A 272 9.47 -18.15 -11.74
CA SER A 272 10.77 -17.51 -11.96
C SER A 272 11.02 -16.37 -10.97
N MET A 273 10.01 -15.54 -10.71
CA MET A 273 10.05 -14.47 -9.70
C MET A 273 10.33 -15.05 -8.31
N GLN A 274 9.55 -16.05 -7.88
CA GLN A 274 9.73 -16.70 -6.57
C GLN A 274 11.15 -17.27 -6.42
N SER A 275 11.62 -18.01 -7.43
CA SER A 275 12.95 -18.63 -7.41
C SER A 275 14.05 -17.58 -7.29
N TRP A 276 13.91 -16.45 -7.98
CA TRP A 276 14.84 -15.34 -7.90
C TRP A 276 14.82 -14.66 -6.53
N LEU A 277 13.63 -14.36 -5.97
CA LEU A 277 13.49 -13.75 -4.64
C LEU A 277 14.10 -14.60 -3.53
N GLN A 278 13.84 -15.92 -3.57
CA GLN A 278 14.42 -16.88 -2.62
C GLN A 278 15.95 -16.85 -2.69
N SER A 279 16.49 -16.92 -3.90
CA SER A 279 17.94 -16.92 -4.13
C SER A 279 18.59 -15.59 -3.76
N ALA A 280 17.93 -14.46 -4.06
CA ALA A 280 18.43 -13.12 -3.74
C ALA A 280 18.49 -12.87 -2.23
N CYS A 281 17.46 -13.25 -1.47
CA CYS A 281 17.52 -13.13 0.00
C CYS A 281 18.45 -14.16 0.65
N ALA A 282 18.54 -15.39 0.12
CA ALA A 282 19.50 -16.38 0.61
C ALA A 282 20.96 -15.93 0.43
N ALA A 283 21.23 -15.12 -0.60
CA ALA A 283 22.55 -14.54 -0.82
C ALA A 283 22.92 -13.44 0.19
N ARG A 284 21.93 -12.73 0.75
CA ARG A 284 22.12 -11.58 1.67
C ARG A 284 21.21 -11.65 2.90
N PRO A 285 21.27 -12.74 3.71
CA PRO A 285 20.34 -12.98 4.82
C PRO A 285 20.52 -12.01 6.00
N GLU A 286 21.59 -11.23 6.04
CA GLU A 286 21.86 -10.21 7.05
C GLU A 286 21.00 -8.95 6.88
N ILE A 287 20.56 -8.69 5.64
CA ILE A 287 19.72 -7.55 5.28
C ILE A 287 18.42 -7.89 4.56
N CYS A 288 18.22 -9.13 4.10
CA CYS A 288 17.07 -9.56 3.31
C CYS A 288 16.32 -10.71 3.99
N ALA A 289 14.99 -10.62 4.09
CA ALA A 289 14.14 -11.75 4.41
C ALA A 289 12.94 -11.79 3.47
N LEU A 290 12.72 -12.97 2.90
CA LEU A 290 11.53 -13.28 2.13
C LEU A 290 10.46 -13.87 3.05
N ARG A 291 9.22 -13.39 2.94
CA ARG A 291 8.07 -13.85 3.71
C ARG A 291 6.82 -13.88 2.84
N SER A 292 5.95 -14.83 3.08
CA SER A 292 4.58 -14.76 2.58
C SER A 292 3.71 -14.01 3.59
N VAL A 293 2.81 -13.15 3.10
CA VAL A 293 1.81 -12.45 3.92
C VAL A 293 0.40 -13.00 3.75
N GLY A 294 0.25 -14.06 2.97
CA GLY A 294 -1.03 -14.69 2.65
C GLY A 294 -0.96 -15.46 1.35
N LYS A 295 -2.09 -15.94 0.87
CA LYS A 295 -2.21 -16.63 -0.40
C LYS A 295 -3.21 -15.95 -1.31
N SER A 296 -3.03 -16.11 -2.61
CA SER A 296 -3.98 -15.74 -3.65
C SER A 296 -5.14 -16.73 -3.72
N VAL A 297 -6.10 -16.47 -4.62
CA VAL A 297 -7.27 -17.35 -4.83
C VAL A 297 -6.85 -18.70 -5.39
N GLU A 298 -5.84 -18.73 -6.27
CA GLU A 298 -5.26 -19.96 -6.81
C GLU A 298 -4.11 -20.52 -5.93
N GLU A 299 -4.11 -20.22 -4.62
CA GLU A 299 -3.19 -20.76 -3.62
C GLU A 299 -1.70 -20.42 -3.83
N ARG A 300 -1.39 -19.34 -4.58
CA ARG A 300 -0.02 -18.82 -4.71
C ARG A 300 0.33 -17.97 -3.50
N GLU A 301 1.53 -18.14 -2.95
CA GLU A 301 2.05 -17.31 -1.87
C GLU A 301 2.19 -15.84 -2.30
N LEU A 302 1.73 -14.92 -1.46
CA LEU A 302 1.88 -13.47 -1.64
C LEU A 302 3.23 -13.04 -1.05
N TRP A 303 4.26 -13.09 -1.89
CA TRP A 303 5.64 -12.84 -1.49
C TRP A 303 5.93 -11.37 -1.18
N THR A 304 6.60 -11.15 -0.05
CA THR A 304 7.10 -9.86 0.40
C THR A 304 8.57 -9.99 0.81
N VAL A 305 9.38 -9.02 0.42
CA VAL A 305 10.78 -8.92 0.83
C VAL A 305 10.93 -7.79 1.83
N LEU A 306 11.43 -8.10 3.02
CA LEU A 306 11.96 -7.12 3.96
C LEU A 306 13.44 -6.89 3.67
N ILE A 307 13.82 -5.65 3.35
CA ILE A 307 15.20 -5.20 3.22
C ILE A 307 15.49 -4.12 4.25
N THR A 308 16.47 -4.37 5.11
CA THR A 308 16.87 -3.43 6.14
C THR A 308 18.26 -3.77 6.68
N GLY A 309 19.03 -2.75 7.03
CA GLY A 309 20.24 -2.93 7.82
C GLY A 309 19.89 -3.58 9.16
N ASN A 310 20.56 -4.68 9.49
CA ASN A 310 20.36 -5.47 10.71
C ASN A 310 18.95 -6.07 10.86
N ILE A 311 18.65 -7.12 10.09
CA ILE A 311 17.32 -7.75 10.10
C ILE A 311 16.90 -8.36 11.45
N LYS A 312 17.88 -8.74 12.27
CA LYS A 312 17.67 -9.36 13.60
C LYS A 312 17.45 -8.33 14.71
N GLY A 313 17.76 -7.05 14.45
CA GLY A 313 17.67 -5.97 15.43
C GLY A 313 16.29 -5.33 15.45
N SER A 314 15.57 -5.45 16.57
CA SER A 314 14.45 -4.55 16.85
C SER A 314 15.00 -3.17 17.16
N GLN A 315 14.96 -2.25 16.19
CA GLN A 315 15.38 -0.86 16.36
C GLN A 315 14.15 0.03 16.57
N VAL A 316 14.12 0.70 17.72
CA VAL A 316 13.06 1.66 18.05
C VAL A 316 13.22 2.91 17.18
N GLY A 317 12.12 3.43 16.64
CA GLY A 317 12.10 4.65 15.83
C GLY A 317 12.59 4.48 14.40
N LYS A 318 12.81 3.24 13.95
CA LYS A 318 13.11 2.89 12.55
C LYS A 318 11.80 2.75 11.76
N PRO A 319 11.45 3.72 10.89
CA PRO A 319 10.18 3.68 10.16
C PRO A 319 10.13 2.53 9.14
N GLU A 320 8.91 2.13 8.80
CA GLU A 320 8.63 1.12 7.78
C GLU A 320 8.04 1.76 6.52
N VAL A 321 8.59 1.39 5.35
CA VAL A 321 8.12 1.80 4.03
C VAL A 321 7.65 0.56 3.27
N CYS A 322 6.52 0.66 2.56
CA CYS A 322 6.01 -0.42 1.72
C CYS A 322 5.98 -0.03 0.24
N TYR A 323 6.33 -0.95 -0.64
CA TYR A 323 5.98 -0.91 -2.06
C TYR A 323 5.09 -2.10 -2.39
N ILE A 324 3.98 -1.83 -3.06
CA ILE A 324 3.03 -2.84 -3.53
C ILE A 324 2.88 -2.64 -5.04
N ALA A 325 3.03 -3.70 -5.82
CA ALA A 325 2.90 -3.64 -7.27
C ALA A 325 1.96 -4.72 -7.80
N ASN A 326 1.48 -4.50 -9.03
CA ASN A 326 0.78 -5.51 -9.81
C ASN A 326 -0.47 -6.04 -9.07
N MET A 327 -1.27 -5.11 -8.54
CA MET A 327 -2.59 -5.45 -8.00
C MET A 327 -3.60 -5.69 -9.14
N HIS A 328 -3.44 -5.00 -10.27
CA HIS A 328 -3.95 -5.44 -11.55
C HIS A 328 -2.87 -6.33 -12.21
N GLY A 329 -3.23 -7.58 -12.51
CA GLY A 329 -2.26 -8.60 -12.95
C GLY A 329 -1.56 -8.30 -14.28
N ASP A 330 -2.20 -7.53 -15.15
CA ASP A 330 -1.70 -7.10 -16.46
C ASP A 330 -0.74 -5.89 -16.41
N GLU A 331 -0.58 -5.25 -15.25
CA GLU A 331 0.32 -4.11 -15.04
C GLU A 331 1.71 -4.60 -14.61
N ALA A 332 2.47 -5.11 -15.58
CA ALA A 332 3.73 -5.83 -15.35
C ALA A 332 4.93 -4.92 -14.99
N VAL A 333 4.91 -3.64 -15.36
CA VAL A 333 6.07 -2.74 -15.14
C VAL A 333 6.42 -2.62 -13.66
N GLY A 334 5.43 -2.39 -12.79
CA GLY A 334 5.64 -2.26 -11.36
C GLY A 334 6.35 -3.47 -10.75
N LEU A 335 5.92 -4.68 -11.13
CA LEU A 335 6.52 -5.95 -10.68
C LEU A 335 8.01 -6.01 -11.01
N GLU A 336 8.35 -5.77 -12.28
CA GLU A 336 9.74 -5.85 -12.74
C GLU A 336 10.62 -4.78 -12.07
N LEU A 337 10.10 -3.56 -11.91
CA LEU A 337 10.83 -2.50 -11.22
C LEU A 337 11.09 -2.86 -9.74
N MET A 338 10.19 -3.57 -9.09
CA MET A 338 10.38 -4.05 -7.72
C MET A 338 11.51 -5.08 -7.61
N LEU A 339 11.62 -6.02 -8.55
CA LEU A 339 12.74 -6.97 -8.58
C LEU A 339 14.09 -6.26 -8.76
N HIS A 340 14.15 -5.28 -9.67
CA HIS A 340 15.36 -4.48 -9.87
C HIS A 340 15.67 -3.55 -8.69
N LEU A 341 14.66 -3.04 -7.98
CA LEU A 341 14.84 -2.25 -6.77
C LEU A 341 15.40 -3.10 -5.61
N ILE A 342 14.86 -4.30 -5.41
CA ILE A 342 15.40 -5.29 -4.46
C ILE A 342 16.88 -5.53 -4.78
N ARG A 343 17.21 -5.89 -6.04
CA ARG A 343 18.59 -6.12 -6.47
C ARG A 343 19.48 -4.91 -6.16
N LYS A 344 19.01 -3.69 -6.45
CA LYS A 344 19.76 -2.45 -6.22
C LYS A 344 20.07 -2.24 -4.74
N PHE A 345 19.13 -2.50 -3.85
CA PHE A 345 19.34 -2.40 -2.41
C PHE A 345 20.33 -3.44 -1.91
N LEU A 346 20.19 -4.70 -2.33
CA LEU A 346 21.10 -5.78 -1.94
C LEU A 346 22.53 -5.50 -2.39
N LEU A 347 22.74 -5.14 -3.66
CA LEU A 347 24.08 -4.85 -4.19
C LEU A 347 24.66 -3.54 -3.64
N GLY A 348 23.81 -2.56 -3.32
CA GLY A 348 24.24 -1.25 -2.84
C GLY A 348 24.59 -1.19 -1.36
N TYR A 349 24.03 -2.06 -0.52
CA TYR A 349 24.29 -2.05 0.92
C TYR A 349 25.76 -2.36 1.23
N GLY A 350 26.43 -1.44 1.94
CA GLY A 350 27.85 -1.50 2.26
C GLY A 350 28.78 -1.00 1.13
N LYS A 351 28.22 -0.62 -0.04
CA LYS A 351 29.00 -0.08 -1.18
C LYS A 351 28.62 1.34 -1.57
N VAL A 352 27.35 1.71 -1.40
CA VAL A 352 26.79 3.01 -1.76
C VAL A 352 26.27 3.67 -0.49
N ASP A 353 26.91 4.75 -0.04
CA ASP A 353 26.60 5.43 1.23
C ASP A 353 25.12 5.76 1.38
N ARG A 354 24.50 6.30 0.32
CA ARG A 354 23.08 6.65 0.32
C ARG A 354 22.17 5.42 0.53
N VAL A 355 22.50 4.28 -0.08
CA VAL A 355 21.74 3.03 0.09
C VAL A 355 21.96 2.46 1.49
N THR A 356 23.22 2.48 1.95
CA THR A 356 23.60 1.99 3.28
C THR A 356 22.88 2.75 4.37
N LYS A 357 22.98 4.10 4.35
CA LYS A 357 22.25 4.97 5.29
C LYS A 357 20.74 4.71 5.27
N LEU A 358 20.15 4.65 4.08
CA LEU A 358 18.71 4.41 3.93
C LEU A 358 18.29 3.06 4.55
N LEU A 359 19.06 1.99 4.33
CA LEU A 359 18.74 0.68 4.91
C LEU A 359 19.04 0.59 6.40
N ASP A 360 20.06 1.28 6.90
CA ASP A 360 20.37 1.35 8.33
C ASP A 360 19.29 2.09 9.12
N GLU A 361 18.61 3.04 8.49
CA GLU A 361 17.60 3.91 9.10
C GLU A 361 16.15 3.53 8.71
N THR A 362 15.92 2.67 7.71
CA THR A 362 14.58 2.29 7.24
C THR A 362 14.39 0.78 7.14
N ARG A 363 13.17 0.31 7.40
CA ARG A 363 12.71 -1.04 7.05
C ARG A 363 11.88 -0.96 5.78
N ILE A 364 12.39 -1.51 4.69
CA ILE A 364 11.73 -1.44 3.38
C ILE A 364 11.07 -2.78 3.09
N TYR A 365 9.78 -2.79 2.87
CA TYR A 365 9.00 -3.95 2.45
C TYR A 365 8.61 -3.79 0.99
N ILE A 366 8.79 -4.83 0.19
CA ILE A 366 8.50 -4.84 -1.24
C ILE A 366 7.67 -6.08 -1.55
N MET A 367 6.45 -5.89 -2.07
CA MET A 367 5.57 -6.90 -2.64
C MET A 367 5.55 -6.73 -4.17
N PRO A 368 6.30 -7.55 -4.94
CA PRO A 368 6.34 -7.40 -6.40
C PRO A 368 5.02 -7.71 -7.10
N SER A 369 4.21 -8.62 -6.55
CA SER A 369 2.91 -8.98 -7.12
C SER A 369 1.89 -9.23 -6.02
N MET A 370 0.90 -8.33 -5.94
CA MET A 370 -0.27 -8.49 -5.08
C MET A 370 -1.32 -9.40 -5.70
N ASN A 371 -1.40 -9.45 -7.04
CA ASN A 371 -2.29 -10.32 -7.80
C ASN A 371 -1.49 -11.28 -8.71
N PRO A 372 -0.80 -12.28 -8.12
CA PRO A 372 0.02 -13.21 -8.90
C PRO A 372 -0.80 -14.10 -9.84
N ASP A 373 -2.08 -14.33 -9.53
CA ASP A 373 -2.97 -15.15 -10.37
C ASP A 373 -3.27 -14.42 -11.67
N GLY A 374 -3.76 -13.17 -11.59
CA GLY A 374 -3.99 -12.34 -12.77
C GLY A 374 -2.72 -12.09 -13.59
N HIS A 375 -1.56 -12.03 -12.93
CA HIS A 375 -0.28 -11.88 -13.63
C HIS A 375 0.08 -13.12 -14.46
N GLU A 376 -0.12 -14.33 -13.94
CA GLU A 376 0.16 -15.55 -14.71
C GLU A 376 -0.70 -15.61 -15.97
N HIS A 377 -1.99 -15.27 -15.87
CA HIS A 377 -2.90 -15.20 -17.04
C HIS A 377 -2.40 -14.20 -18.08
N ALA A 378 -2.07 -12.97 -17.65
CA ALA A 378 -1.55 -11.94 -18.55
C ALA A 378 -0.19 -12.32 -19.16
N TYR A 379 0.67 -12.99 -18.40
CA TYR A 379 1.97 -13.46 -18.86
C TYR A 379 1.84 -14.56 -19.94
N GLU A 380 0.95 -15.52 -19.76
CA GLU A 380 0.68 -16.56 -20.75
C GLU A 380 0.21 -15.97 -22.07
N GLU A 381 -0.71 -15.00 -22.02
CA GLU A 381 -1.19 -14.32 -23.22
C GLU A 381 -0.08 -13.51 -23.91
N TYR A 382 0.74 -12.79 -23.14
CA TYR A 382 1.92 -12.10 -23.66
C TYR A 382 2.86 -13.05 -24.42
N GLN A 383 3.13 -14.25 -23.87
CA GLN A 383 3.97 -15.24 -24.55
C GLN A 383 3.32 -15.81 -25.81
N ARG A 384 1.99 -16.02 -25.80
CA ARG A 384 1.23 -16.46 -26.98
C ARG A 384 1.31 -15.46 -28.11
N LEU A 385 1.11 -14.17 -27.81
CA LEU A 385 1.18 -13.10 -28.80
C LEU A 385 2.61 -12.93 -29.35
N ARG A 386 3.63 -13.08 -28.50
CA ARG A 386 5.05 -13.02 -28.91
C ARG A 386 5.45 -14.15 -29.86
N THR A 387 4.91 -15.34 -29.67
CA THR A 387 5.25 -16.54 -30.47
C THR A 387 4.40 -16.70 -31.72
N SER A 388 3.26 -16.00 -31.80
CA SER A 388 2.42 -15.99 -33.00
C SER A 388 3.09 -15.21 -34.16
N SER A 389 3.13 -15.80 -35.35
CA SER A 389 3.68 -15.20 -36.58
C SER A 389 2.73 -14.19 -37.26
N LEU A 390 1.77 -13.63 -36.52
CA LEU A 390 0.85 -12.63 -37.05
C LEU A 390 1.53 -11.26 -37.04
N PRO A 391 1.53 -10.50 -38.15
CA PRO A 391 2.08 -9.16 -38.16
C PRO A 391 1.29 -8.29 -37.18
N ARG A 392 1.98 -7.67 -36.22
CA ARG A 392 1.39 -6.66 -35.33
C ARG A 392 0.76 -5.57 -36.19
N SER A 393 -0.57 -5.50 -36.22
CA SER A 393 -1.27 -4.39 -36.86
C SER A 393 -1.20 -3.10 -36.05
N ASP A 394 -0.73 -3.14 -34.80
CA ASP A 394 -0.52 -1.95 -33.97
C ASP A 394 0.38 -2.27 -32.75
N PRO A 395 1.51 -1.58 -32.53
CA PRO A 395 2.29 -1.68 -31.30
C PRO A 395 1.57 -1.16 -30.04
N THR A 396 0.39 -0.55 -30.18
CA THR A 396 -0.48 -0.14 -29.06
C THR A 396 -1.64 -1.11 -28.79
N GLN A 397 -1.75 -2.22 -29.52
CA GLN A 397 -2.73 -3.26 -29.16
C GLN A 397 -2.35 -3.88 -27.81
N THR A 398 -3.18 -3.56 -26.81
CA THR A 398 -3.23 -4.20 -25.50
C THR A 398 -3.37 -5.71 -25.67
N VAL A 399 -2.82 -6.44 -24.70
CA VAL A 399 -3.26 -7.80 -24.41
C VAL A 399 -4.70 -7.65 -23.89
N PRO A 400 -5.76 -8.05 -24.63
CA PRO A 400 -7.12 -7.92 -24.12
C PRO A 400 -7.29 -8.79 -22.88
N TYR A 401 -7.38 -8.16 -21.70
CA TYR A 401 -7.83 -8.81 -20.49
C TYR A 401 -9.28 -9.25 -20.68
N ASP A 402 -9.50 -10.56 -20.86
CA ASP A 402 -10.81 -11.15 -20.62
C ASP A 402 -10.96 -11.24 -19.10
N PRO A 403 -11.89 -10.49 -18.47
CA PRO A 403 -12.14 -10.68 -17.05
C PRO A 403 -12.52 -12.14 -16.82
N ILE A 404 -11.76 -12.80 -15.94
CA ILE A 404 -12.15 -14.09 -15.36
C ILE A 404 -13.63 -13.95 -14.96
N PRO A 405 -14.54 -14.88 -15.33
CA PRO A 405 -15.91 -14.84 -14.83
C PRO A 405 -15.85 -14.75 -13.31
N SER A 406 -16.24 -13.59 -12.77
CA SER A 406 -16.21 -13.33 -11.35
C SER A 406 -17.12 -14.37 -10.68
N LYS A 407 -16.51 -15.28 -9.91
CA LYS A 407 -17.26 -15.92 -8.83
C LYS A 407 -17.62 -14.83 -7.83
N PRO A 408 -18.82 -14.88 -7.22
CA PRO A 408 -19.42 -13.73 -6.54
C PRO A 408 -18.53 -13.15 -5.44
N SER A 409 -18.51 -11.82 -5.38
CA SER A 409 -17.70 -10.99 -4.50
C SER A 409 -17.88 -11.32 -3.01
N ILE A 410 -16.77 -11.58 -2.32
CA ILE A 410 -16.72 -11.79 -0.87
C ILE A 410 -16.55 -10.42 -0.19
N PHE A 411 -17.57 -9.95 0.53
CA PHE A 411 -17.47 -8.75 1.36
C PHE A 411 -16.95 -9.11 2.76
N TYR A 412 -15.74 -8.67 3.11
CA TYR A 412 -15.26 -8.69 4.49
C TYR A 412 -15.62 -7.37 5.18
N LEU A 413 -16.61 -7.40 6.07
CA LEU A 413 -16.91 -6.26 6.94
C LEU A 413 -16.26 -6.48 8.33
N PRO A 414 -15.54 -5.49 8.88
CA PRO A 414 -15.01 -5.59 10.23
C PRO A 414 -16.14 -5.60 11.28
N PRO A 415 -15.91 -6.15 12.49
CA PRO A 415 -16.92 -6.23 13.53
C PRO A 415 -17.27 -4.82 14.04
N VAL A 416 -18.50 -4.37 13.75
CA VAL A 416 -19.09 -3.19 14.40
C VAL A 416 -20.02 -3.67 15.51
N HIS A 417 -19.82 -3.20 16.74
CA HIS A 417 -20.62 -3.56 17.92
C HIS A 417 -22.09 -3.12 17.89
N GLN A 418 -22.59 -2.63 16.75
CA GLN A 418 -23.98 -2.24 16.56
C GLN A 418 -24.39 -2.60 15.13
N GLY A 419 -24.95 -3.80 14.93
CA GLY A 419 -25.71 -4.27 13.76
C GLY A 419 -25.32 -3.77 12.36
N ILE A 420 -24.96 -4.68 11.46
CA ILE A 420 -24.65 -4.34 10.06
C ILE A 420 -25.94 -3.93 9.32
N SER A 421 -25.87 -2.82 8.59
CA SER A 421 -26.86 -2.39 7.60
C SER A 421 -26.11 -2.06 6.30
N GLY A 422 -26.64 -2.49 5.15
CA GLY A 422 -25.97 -2.36 3.85
C GLY A 422 -26.95 -2.40 2.68
N PHE A 423 -26.46 -2.05 1.49
CA PHE A 423 -27.21 -2.02 0.23
C PHE A 423 -26.70 -3.10 -0.72
N VAL A 424 -27.59 -3.62 -1.57
CA VAL A 424 -27.19 -4.45 -2.73
C VAL A 424 -27.06 -3.52 -3.92
N LEU A 425 -25.88 -3.50 -4.57
CA LEU A 425 -25.58 -2.66 -5.72
C LEU A 425 -25.59 -3.50 -7.01
N ASP A 426 -26.02 -2.89 -8.11
CA ASP A 426 -25.90 -3.43 -9.46
C ASP A 426 -24.43 -3.29 -9.93
N GLU A 427 -23.84 -4.40 -10.39
CA GLU A 427 -22.40 -4.49 -10.70
C GLU A 427 -22.01 -3.69 -11.95
N ALA A 428 -22.92 -3.52 -12.91
CA ALA A 428 -22.64 -2.79 -14.15
C ALA A 428 -22.69 -1.27 -13.94
N THR A 429 -23.48 -0.81 -12.97
CA THR A 429 -23.82 0.61 -12.81
C THR A 429 -23.41 1.20 -11.47
N GLY A 430 -22.98 0.38 -10.50
CA GLY A 430 -22.63 0.80 -9.14
C GLY A 430 -23.82 1.38 -8.34
N SER A 431 -25.03 1.32 -8.89
CA SER A 431 -26.23 1.92 -8.31
C SER A 431 -26.91 0.93 -7.36
N PRO A 432 -27.56 1.38 -6.27
CA PRO A 432 -28.44 0.51 -5.50
C PRO A 432 -29.47 -0.12 -6.42
N ILE A 433 -29.69 -1.44 -6.33
CA ILE A 433 -30.62 -2.17 -7.21
C ILE A 433 -32.03 -1.55 -7.20
N VAL A 434 -32.36 -0.73 -6.18
CA VAL A 434 -33.57 0.09 -6.16
C VAL A 434 -33.28 1.51 -5.70
N SER A 435 -32.91 2.41 -6.62
CA SER A 435 -33.13 3.85 -6.43
C SER A 435 -34.23 4.33 -7.39
N GLY A 436 -35.49 4.22 -6.94
CA GLY A 436 -36.66 4.76 -7.63
C GLY A 436 -37.35 3.76 -8.56
N ALA A 437 -38.11 2.81 -8.00
CA ALA A 437 -38.94 1.89 -8.78
C ALA A 437 -40.28 2.53 -9.17
N SER A 438 -40.65 2.43 -10.45
CA SER A 438 -42.05 2.48 -10.88
C SER A 438 -42.75 1.17 -10.48
N GLU A 439 -44.09 1.14 -10.50
CA GLU A 439 -44.91 0.01 -10.04
C GLU A 439 -44.61 -1.35 -10.72
N ASP A 440 -43.84 -1.38 -11.82
CA ASP A 440 -43.51 -2.61 -12.55
C ASP A 440 -42.29 -3.38 -12.00
N ASP A 441 -41.46 -2.80 -11.12
CA ASP A 441 -40.25 -3.44 -10.56
C ASP A 441 -40.52 -4.35 -9.32
N GLN A 442 -41.78 -4.56 -8.94
CA GLN A 442 -42.16 -5.31 -7.72
C GLN A 442 -41.98 -6.85 -7.80
N LYS A 443 -41.13 -7.38 -8.69
CA LYS A 443 -41.08 -8.83 -8.95
C LYS A 443 -39.71 -9.50 -8.83
N ARG A 444 -38.67 -8.88 -8.28
CA ARG A 444 -37.38 -9.59 -8.05
C ARG A 444 -37.37 -10.32 -6.70
N ASP A 445 -37.10 -11.63 -6.72
CA ASP A 445 -36.96 -12.49 -5.53
C ASP A 445 -35.47 -12.70 -5.23
N ILE A 446 -34.92 -11.89 -4.30
CA ILE A 446 -33.51 -11.93 -3.92
C ILE A 446 -33.38 -12.60 -2.55
N ARG A 447 -32.57 -13.67 -2.48
CA ARG A 447 -32.28 -14.39 -1.22
C ARG A 447 -30.88 -14.10 -0.74
N ILE A 448 -30.74 -13.84 0.56
CA ILE A 448 -29.46 -13.60 1.22
C ILE A 448 -29.10 -14.80 2.08
N TYR A 449 -27.84 -15.23 1.98
CA TYR A 449 -27.27 -16.36 2.68
C TYR A 449 -26.04 -15.92 3.48
N VAL A 450 -25.79 -16.63 4.59
CA VAL A 450 -24.67 -16.37 5.50
C VAL A 450 -23.92 -17.67 5.74
N GLU A 451 -22.62 -17.71 5.46
CA GLU A 451 -21.81 -18.93 5.58
C GLU A 451 -21.73 -19.42 7.04
N GLY A 452 -21.93 -20.72 7.24
CA GLY A 452 -21.86 -21.36 8.55
C GLY A 452 -23.18 -21.45 9.33
N ASN A 453 -24.32 -21.06 8.72
CA ASN A 453 -25.64 -21.21 9.32
C ASN A 453 -26.62 -21.80 8.30
N ASP A 454 -27.12 -23.02 8.54
CA ASP A 454 -28.07 -23.74 7.64
C ASP A 454 -29.48 -23.12 7.58
N ARG A 455 -29.64 -21.85 7.98
CA ARG A 455 -30.92 -21.13 7.97
C ARG A 455 -30.82 -19.87 7.12
N SER A 456 -31.62 -19.84 6.06
CA SER A 456 -31.94 -18.63 5.30
C SER A 456 -32.49 -17.55 6.24
N VAL A 457 -31.88 -16.36 6.27
CA VAL A 457 -32.40 -15.25 7.07
C VAL A 457 -33.26 -14.37 6.16
N GLY A 458 -34.54 -14.72 6.05
CA GLY A 458 -35.64 -13.85 5.65
C GLY A 458 -35.69 -13.38 4.18
N VAL A 459 -36.86 -13.55 3.56
CA VAL A 459 -37.23 -12.93 2.28
C VAL A 459 -37.60 -11.46 2.56
N SER A 460 -36.87 -10.51 2.00
CA SER A 460 -37.30 -9.11 1.96
C SER A 460 -38.27 -8.95 0.79
N LYS A 461 -39.53 -8.59 1.06
CA LYS A 461 -40.38 -8.02 0.02
C LYS A 461 -39.79 -6.66 -0.36
N ALA A 462 -39.80 -6.38 -1.67
CA ALA A 462 -39.23 -5.20 -2.31
C ALA A 462 -39.17 -3.95 -1.41
N GLY A 463 -37.96 -3.53 -1.05
CA GLY A 463 -37.68 -2.24 -0.41
C GLY A 463 -37.41 -2.23 1.11
N GLU A 464 -37.32 -3.37 1.81
CA GLU A 464 -37.01 -3.37 3.25
C GLU A 464 -35.55 -3.72 3.60
N TYR A 465 -35.02 -2.94 4.55
CA TYR A 465 -33.73 -3.08 5.24
C TYR A 465 -33.60 -4.47 5.90
N PHE A 466 -32.44 -5.12 5.75
CA PHE A 466 -32.11 -6.29 6.57
C PHE A 466 -31.19 -5.91 7.74
N ARG A 467 -31.49 -6.45 8.93
CA ARG A 467 -30.69 -6.27 10.15
C ARG A 467 -30.27 -7.65 10.67
N LEU A 468 -28.99 -7.98 10.51
CA LEU A 468 -28.42 -9.21 11.07
C LEU A 468 -27.76 -8.90 12.42
N LEU A 469 -28.27 -9.53 13.48
CA LEU A 469 -27.72 -9.46 14.83
C LEU A 469 -27.01 -10.79 15.14
N LEU A 470 -25.82 -10.98 14.58
CA LEU A 470 -24.98 -12.14 14.87
C LEU A 470 -23.56 -11.68 15.24
N PRO A 471 -22.96 -12.15 16.35
CA PRO A 471 -21.60 -11.77 16.75
C PRO A 471 -20.54 -12.60 15.99
N GLY A 472 -19.60 -11.97 15.30
CA GLY A 472 -18.53 -12.66 14.55
C GLY A 472 -18.25 -12.06 13.18
N SER A 473 -17.30 -12.65 12.44
CA SER A 473 -17.07 -12.37 11.02
C SER A 473 -17.88 -13.35 10.17
N TYR A 474 -18.60 -12.84 9.18
CA TYR A 474 -19.49 -13.63 8.35
C TYR A 474 -19.20 -13.36 6.88
N VAL A 475 -19.32 -14.40 6.05
CA VAL A 475 -19.40 -14.25 4.60
C VAL A 475 -20.88 -14.23 4.24
N ILE A 476 -21.30 -13.22 3.48
CA ILE A 476 -22.69 -13.03 3.06
C ILE A 476 -22.71 -13.04 1.53
N TRP A 477 -23.64 -13.79 0.94
CA TRP A 477 -23.93 -13.72 -0.50
C TRP A 477 -25.42 -13.55 -0.74
N ALA A 478 -25.76 -12.95 -1.88
CA ALA A 478 -27.13 -12.81 -2.34
C ALA A 478 -27.30 -13.51 -3.69
N GLU A 479 -28.42 -14.20 -3.89
CA GLU A 479 -28.81 -14.79 -5.18
C GLU A 479 -30.10 -14.14 -5.65
N ASP A 480 -30.10 -13.66 -6.90
CA ASP A 480 -31.32 -13.24 -7.60
C ASP A 480 -31.90 -14.47 -8.31
N HIS A 481 -33.12 -14.88 -7.94
CA HIS A 481 -33.80 -16.02 -8.56
C HIS A 481 -34.72 -15.61 -9.72
N THR A 482 -34.65 -14.37 -10.18
CA THR A 482 -35.42 -13.88 -11.33
C THR A 482 -34.62 -13.85 -12.63
N SER A 483 -34.17 -15.04 -13.07
CA SER A 483 -33.83 -15.32 -14.47
C SER A 483 -33.79 -16.82 -14.74
#